data_AF-A0AAE3ZUR8-F1
#
_entry.id   AF-A0AAE3ZUR8-F1
#
_cell.length_a   1.000
_cell.length_b   1.000
_cell.length_c   1.000
_cell.angle_alpha   90.00
_cell.angle_beta   90.00
_cell.angle_gamma   90.00
#
_symmetry.space_group_name_H-M   'P 1'
#
loop_
_entity.id
_entity.type
_entity.pdbx_description
1 polymer ?
#
loop_
_entity_poly.entity_id
_entity_poly.type
_entity_poly.pdbx_seq_one_letter_code
_entity_poly.pdbx_strand_id
1 'polypeptide(L)'
;MNRNRRLPLVAATALLALATAACGSSGTDAAASGTNTSPTNSTVPVTATTAGGAGGSATDVPAKKGITLRVTGGHSTADVSYLIGTANTEEKATTLPWQKVVVPVDEVFHVSLIAMSTTEAADLTCEIFIDGTSVDTAKAGEASGGVAGCEWNGKDN
;
A
#
# COMPACT_ATOMS: atom_id res chain seq x y z
N MET A 1 -34.84 -48.61 17.22
CA MET A 1 -34.43 -48.36 18.62
C MET A 1 -32.90 -48.33 18.66
N ASN A 2 -32.28 -47.16 18.73
CA ASN A 2 -30.84 -47.05 18.94
C ASN A 2 -30.59 -46.04 20.06
N ARG A 3 -29.80 -46.46 21.05
CA ARG A 3 -29.72 -45.83 22.38
C ARG A 3 -28.72 -44.68 22.40
N ASN A 4 -29.19 -43.55 22.92
CA ASN A 4 -28.42 -42.44 23.45
C ASN A 4 -27.24 -42.88 24.34
N ARG A 5 -26.07 -42.27 24.15
CA ARG A 5 -25.14 -42.00 25.26
C ARG A 5 -24.58 -40.57 25.11
N ARG A 6 -24.81 -39.79 26.15
CA ARG A 6 -24.34 -38.40 26.35
C ARG A 6 -23.09 -38.40 27.23
N LEU A 7 -22.17 -37.46 26.93
CA LEU A 7 -21.25 -36.68 27.82
C LEU A 7 -20.09 -37.42 28.51
N PRO A 8 -18.91 -36.79 28.80
CA PRO A 8 -18.78 -35.41 29.31
C PRO A 8 -17.67 -34.50 28.74
N LEU A 9 -17.87 -33.22 29.09
CA LEU A 9 -17.02 -32.03 29.04
C LEU A 9 -15.64 -32.24 29.71
N VAL A 10 -14.55 -31.78 29.08
CA VAL A 10 -13.32 -31.42 29.79
C VAL A 10 -12.86 -30.06 29.27
N ALA A 11 -13.03 -29.04 30.10
CA ALA A 11 -12.48 -27.70 29.92
C ALA A 11 -11.01 -27.72 30.35
N ALA A 12 -10.09 -27.36 29.45
CA ALA A 12 -8.70 -27.11 29.78
C ALA A 12 -8.41 -25.62 29.56
N THR A 13 -8.53 -24.86 30.64
CA THR A 13 -8.02 -23.51 30.76
C THR A 13 -6.50 -23.55 30.93
N ALA A 14 -5.75 -23.06 29.95
CA ALA A 14 -4.34 -22.73 30.11
C ALA A 14 -4.16 -21.20 29.96
N LEU A 15 -3.90 -20.55 31.09
CA LEU A 15 -3.55 -19.13 31.19
C LEU A 15 -2.19 -18.88 30.51
N LEU A 16 -2.16 -18.00 29.51
CA LEU A 16 -0.92 -17.45 28.97
C LEU A 16 -0.48 -16.25 29.82
N ALA A 17 0.66 -16.37 30.49
CA ALA A 17 1.29 -15.28 31.22
C ALA A 17 2.01 -14.35 30.21
N LEU A 18 1.56 -13.09 30.12
CA LEU A 18 2.29 -12.03 29.42
C LEU A 18 3.44 -11.54 30.31
N ALA A 19 4.68 -11.71 29.86
CA ALA A 19 5.83 -11.07 30.45
C ALA A 19 5.91 -9.60 29.99
N THR A 20 5.66 -8.66 30.90
CA THR A 20 5.95 -7.23 30.71
C THR A 20 7.45 -6.99 30.84
N ALA A 21 8.15 -6.84 29.73
CA ALA A 21 9.50 -6.27 29.71
C ALA A 21 9.39 -4.75 29.87
N ALA A 22 9.75 -4.24 31.06
CA ALA A 22 9.83 -2.82 31.34
C ALA A 22 11.29 -2.41 31.60
N CYS A 23 11.60 -1.19 31.15
CA CYS A 23 12.71 -0.33 31.57
C CYS A 23 14.09 -0.63 30.98
N GLY A 24 14.36 0.01 29.83
CA GLY A 24 15.71 0.38 29.41
C GLY A 24 15.74 1.88 29.08
N SER A 25 15.87 2.74 30.10
CA SER A 25 16.14 4.16 29.91
C SER A 25 17.64 4.36 29.66
N SER A 26 18.03 4.42 28.40
CA SER A 26 19.36 4.90 28.00
C SER A 26 19.38 6.42 28.06
N GLY A 27 20.18 6.98 28.96
CA GLY A 27 20.51 8.40 28.97
C GLY A 27 21.51 8.76 27.87
N THR A 28 21.57 10.06 27.55
CA THR A 28 22.72 10.98 27.71
C THR A 28 22.62 12.08 26.65
N ASP A 29 22.66 13.32 27.11
CA ASP A 29 22.75 14.54 26.30
C ASP A 29 23.96 14.54 25.36
N ALA A 30 23.80 15.10 24.16
CA ALA A 30 24.79 16.01 23.54
C ALA A 30 24.24 16.63 22.25
N ALA A 31 24.43 17.94 22.15
CA ALA A 31 24.11 18.81 21.04
C ALA A 31 24.99 18.58 19.81
N ALA A 32 24.46 18.88 18.61
CA ALA A 32 25.20 19.54 17.53
C ALA A 32 24.25 20.05 16.43
N SER A 33 24.41 21.33 16.11
CA SER A 33 23.87 21.99 14.93
C SER A 33 24.23 21.26 13.64
N GLY A 34 23.27 21.20 12.72
CA GLY A 34 23.46 20.71 11.36
C GLY A 34 22.39 21.27 10.44
N THR A 35 22.61 22.49 9.97
CA THR A 35 21.99 23.05 8.77
C THR A 35 22.28 22.15 7.57
N ASN A 36 21.25 21.67 6.87
CA ASN A 36 21.30 21.32 5.44
C ASN A 36 19.88 21.08 4.92
N THR A 37 19.34 22.08 4.21
CA THR A 37 19.10 22.07 2.74
C THR A 37 17.84 21.33 2.29
N SER A 38 16.77 22.13 2.21
CA SER A 38 15.67 22.12 1.23
C SER A 38 15.56 20.92 0.27
N PRO A 39 14.42 20.20 0.24
CA PRO A 39 13.94 19.63 -1.01
C PRO A 39 13.27 20.75 -1.82
N THR A 40 13.90 21.08 -2.94
CA THR A 40 13.38 21.94 -3.99
C THR A 40 12.05 21.39 -4.49
N ASN A 41 10.97 22.11 -4.18
CA ASN A 41 9.66 21.92 -4.78
C ASN A 41 9.77 22.29 -6.27
N SER A 42 10.06 21.29 -7.12
CA SER A 42 10.19 21.48 -8.56
C SER A 42 8.82 21.74 -9.16
N THR A 43 8.46 23.02 -9.20
CA THR A 43 7.33 23.53 -9.95
C THR A 43 7.82 23.73 -11.38
N VAL A 44 7.35 22.91 -12.31
CA VAL A 44 7.45 23.23 -13.75
C VAL A 44 6.04 23.31 -14.32
N PRO A 45 5.68 24.40 -15.02
CA PRO A 45 4.33 24.66 -15.46
C PRO A 45 4.02 23.89 -16.74
N VAL A 46 2.82 23.35 -16.87
CA VAL A 46 2.27 23.04 -18.20
C VAL A 46 0.84 23.56 -18.26
N THR A 47 0.71 24.81 -18.69
CA THR A 47 -0.53 25.29 -19.31
C THR A 47 -0.59 24.68 -20.70
N ALA A 48 -1.45 23.68 -20.88
CA ALA A 48 -1.93 23.27 -22.20
C ALA A 48 -3.45 23.46 -22.22
N THR A 49 -3.86 24.64 -22.70
CA THR A 49 -5.23 24.91 -23.12
C THR A 49 -5.54 24.07 -24.35
N THR A 50 -6.52 23.17 -24.28
CA THR A 50 -7.44 22.91 -25.41
C THR A 50 -8.78 22.47 -24.85
N ALA A 51 -9.81 23.22 -25.22
CA ALA A 51 -11.19 22.99 -24.85
C ALA A 51 -11.83 21.88 -25.69
N GLY A 52 -12.80 21.17 -25.10
CA GLY A 52 -13.93 20.60 -25.81
C GLY A 52 -14.05 19.08 -25.79
N GLY A 53 -15.05 18.57 -25.07
CA GLY A 53 -15.54 17.20 -25.24
C GLY A 53 -16.08 16.59 -23.96
N ALA A 54 -17.40 16.69 -23.75
CA ALA A 54 -18.12 16.15 -22.61
C ALA A 54 -18.22 14.61 -22.64
N GLY A 55 -18.18 14.00 -21.45
CA GLY A 55 -18.89 12.77 -21.14
C GLY A 55 -18.02 11.54 -20.85
N GLY A 56 -17.90 11.21 -19.55
CA GLY A 56 -17.49 9.87 -19.10
C GLY A 56 -16.43 9.91 -18.02
N SER A 57 -16.82 9.64 -16.78
CA SER A 57 -15.92 9.43 -15.65
C SER A 57 -15.01 8.22 -15.88
N ALA A 58 -13.88 8.44 -16.52
CA ALA A 58 -12.68 7.65 -16.36
C ALA A 58 -11.61 8.60 -15.85
N THR A 59 -11.07 8.33 -14.67
CA THR A 59 -9.91 9.06 -14.13
C THR A 59 -8.79 8.94 -15.17
N ASP A 60 -8.62 9.98 -15.97
CA ASP A 60 -7.72 10.02 -17.12
C ASP A 60 -6.28 9.98 -16.58
N VAL A 61 -5.72 8.77 -16.46
CA VAL A 61 -4.32 8.58 -16.12
C VAL A 61 -3.54 8.95 -17.38
N PRO A 62 -2.72 10.01 -17.37
CA PRO A 62 -1.95 10.36 -18.56
C PRO A 62 -1.10 9.16 -18.97
N ALA A 63 -1.09 8.81 -20.25
CA ALA A 63 -0.24 7.76 -20.82
C ALA A 63 1.24 8.15 -20.67
N LYS A 64 1.76 8.03 -19.45
CA LYS A 64 3.17 8.24 -19.13
C LYS A 64 3.88 6.93 -19.35
N LYS A 65 5.01 6.98 -20.07
CA LYS A 65 5.97 5.88 -20.07
C LYS A 65 6.45 5.66 -18.64
N GLY A 66 6.37 4.43 -18.14
CA GLY A 66 6.75 4.07 -16.78
C GLY A 66 5.69 3.26 -16.03
N ILE A 67 5.99 3.02 -14.76
CA ILE A 67 5.20 2.20 -13.83
C ILE A 67 4.40 3.15 -12.95
N THR A 68 3.08 3.05 -12.99
CA THR A 68 2.20 3.78 -12.07
C THR A 68 1.61 2.80 -11.05
N LEU A 69 1.80 3.12 -9.78
CA LEU A 69 1.22 2.40 -8.65
C LEU A 69 0.11 3.28 -8.08
N ARG A 70 -1.09 2.75 -7.91
CA ARG A 70 -2.22 3.49 -7.35
C ARG A 70 -2.88 2.72 -6.23
N VAL A 71 -3.21 3.44 -5.16
CA VAL A 71 -3.99 2.91 -4.04
C VAL A 71 -5.14 3.87 -3.77
N THR A 72 -6.35 3.35 -3.74
CA THR A 72 -7.57 4.10 -3.39
C THR A 72 -8.31 3.39 -2.27
N GLY A 73 -9.16 4.12 -1.55
CA GLY A 73 -9.98 3.55 -0.50
C GLY A 73 -10.89 4.58 0.14
N GLY A 74 -11.89 4.11 0.89
CA GLY A 74 -12.88 4.96 1.56
C GLY A 74 -12.36 5.70 2.81
N HIS A 75 -11.16 5.35 3.27
CA HIS A 75 -10.53 5.89 4.49
C HIS A 75 -9.41 6.87 4.16
N SER A 76 -8.97 7.65 5.16
CA SER A 76 -8.05 8.76 4.94
C SER A 76 -6.60 8.34 4.72
N THR A 77 -6.12 7.24 5.32
CA THR A 77 -4.71 6.84 5.22
C THR A 77 -4.48 5.33 5.11
N ALA A 78 -3.37 4.96 4.49
CA ALA A 78 -2.87 3.58 4.40
C ALA A 78 -1.35 3.55 4.58
N ASP A 79 -0.82 2.39 4.97
CA ASP A 79 0.57 2.05 4.79
C ASP A 79 0.73 1.37 3.42
N VAL A 80 1.70 1.81 2.64
CA VAL A 80 1.95 1.29 1.29
C VAL A 80 3.37 0.73 1.24
N SER A 81 3.51 -0.52 0.82
CA SER A 81 4.78 -1.14 0.49
C SER A 81 4.77 -1.52 -0.99
N TYR A 82 5.86 -1.23 -1.69
CA TYR A 82 5.97 -1.60 -3.09
C TYR A 82 7.38 -2.03 -3.46
N LEU A 83 7.45 -2.94 -4.41
CA LEU A 83 8.67 -3.45 -4.99
C LEU A 83 8.64 -3.22 -6.50
N ILE A 84 9.72 -2.70 -7.05
CA ILE A 84 9.95 -2.54 -8.50
C ILE A 84 11.31 -3.15 -8.81
N GLY A 85 11.32 -4.26 -9.56
CA GLY A 85 12.51 -5.06 -9.80
C GLY A 85 13.04 -5.67 -8.51
N THR A 86 14.11 -5.11 -7.94
CA THR A 86 14.67 -5.52 -6.64
C THR A 86 14.59 -4.42 -5.58
N ALA A 87 14.13 -3.22 -5.94
CA ALA A 87 14.01 -2.10 -5.04
C ALA A 87 12.71 -2.19 -4.26
N ASN A 88 12.79 -2.34 -2.93
CA ASN A 88 11.65 -2.28 -2.02
C ASN A 88 11.56 -0.88 -1.38
N THR A 89 10.35 -0.35 -1.23
CA THR A 89 10.08 0.92 -0.55
C THR A 89 8.82 0.80 0.30
N GLU A 90 8.82 1.46 1.46
CA GLU A 90 7.66 1.58 2.33
C GLU A 90 7.35 3.05 2.58
N GLU A 91 6.07 3.41 2.47
CA GLU A 91 5.51 4.72 2.79
C GLU A 91 4.41 4.52 3.85
N LYS A 92 4.58 5.10 5.05
CA LYS A 92 3.64 4.92 6.17
C LYS A 92 2.64 6.08 6.26
N ALA A 93 1.42 5.78 6.70
CA ALA A 93 0.33 6.72 6.94
C ALA A 93 0.10 7.70 5.77
N THR A 94 0.27 7.23 4.54
CA THR A 94 0.07 8.04 3.35
C THR A 94 -1.41 8.34 3.14
N THR A 95 -1.72 9.55 2.65
CA THR A 95 -3.11 9.98 2.41
C THR A 95 -3.66 9.34 1.14
N LEU A 96 -4.90 8.85 1.21
CA LEU A 96 -5.61 8.29 0.05
C LEU A 96 -6.46 9.37 -0.66
N PRO A 97 -6.59 9.31 -2.00
CA PRO A 97 -5.94 8.36 -2.91
C PRO A 97 -4.45 8.64 -3.05
N TRP A 98 -3.65 7.57 -3.05
CA TRP A 98 -2.20 7.63 -3.22
C TRP A 98 -1.81 7.16 -4.61
N GLN A 99 -0.79 7.80 -5.19
CA GLN A 99 -0.24 7.41 -6.48
C GLN A 99 1.27 7.68 -6.54
N LYS A 100 2.00 6.74 -7.12
CA LYS A 100 3.43 6.87 -7.45
C LYS A 100 3.66 6.58 -8.91
N VAL A 101 4.51 7.38 -9.55
CA VAL A 101 4.99 7.14 -10.92
C VAL A 101 6.49 6.95 -10.87
N VAL A 102 6.98 5.85 -11.42
CA VAL A 102 8.40 5.52 -11.48
C VAL A 102 8.78 5.24 -12.92
N VAL A 103 9.88 5.83 -13.37
CA VAL A 103 10.47 5.55 -14.68
C VAL A 103 11.76 4.78 -14.43
N PRO A 104 11.76 3.45 -14.57
CA PRO A 104 12.94 2.65 -14.31
C PRO A 104 14.02 2.92 -15.37
N VAL A 105 15.29 2.87 -14.95
CA VAL A 105 16.45 3.00 -15.85
C VAL A 105 16.79 1.69 -16.56
N ASP A 106 16.43 0.57 -15.94
CA ASP A 106 16.65 -0.79 -16.42
C ASP A 106 15.31 -1.51 -16.68
N GLU A 107 15.38 -2.67 -17.33
CA GLU A 107 14.22 -3.53 -17.52
C GLU A 107 13.66 -4.03 -16.17
N VAL A 108 12.34 -3.92 -16.00
CA VAL A 108 11.63 -4.37 -14.79
C VAL A 108 10.86 -5.63 -15.12
N PHE A 109 11.18 -6.72 -14.44
CA PHE A 109 10.54 -8.02 -14.60
C PHE A 109 9.50 -8.34 -13.51
N HIS A 110 9.43 -7.54 -12.45
CA HIS A 110 8.53 -7.76 -11.32
C HIS A 110 8.12 -6.45 -10.67
N VAL A 111 6.83 -6.32 -10.37
CA VAL A 111 6.26 -5.22 -9.59
C VAL A 111 5.28 -5.81 -8.58
N SER A 112 5.40 -5.41 -7.32
CA SER A 112 4.43 -5.74 -6.27
C SER A 112 4.02 -4.48 -5.54
N LEU A 113 2.74 -4.39 -5.20
CA LEU A 113 2.14 -3.28 -4.46
C LEU A 113 1.22 -3.85 -3.38
N ILE A 114 1.50 -3.54 -2.12
CA ILE A 114 0.69 -3.92 -0.98
C ILE A 114 0.26 -2.64 -0.27
N ALA A 115 -1.04 -2.52 -0.03
CA ALA A 115 -1.62 -1.45 0.75
C ALA A 115 -2.35 -2.06 1.96
N MET A 116 -2.05 -1.53 3.14
CA MET A 116 -2.67 -1.90 4.40
C MET A 116 -3.36 -0.70 5.00
N SER A 117 -4.64 -0.84 5.33
CA SER A 117 -5.37 0.22 6.00
C SER A 117 -4.83 0.47 7.40
N THR A 118 -4.71 1.73 7.80
CA THR A 118 -4.36 2.11 9.18
C THR A 118 -5.54 1.99 10.14
N THR A 119 -6.77 1.90 9.60
CA THR A 119 -8.00 1.65 10.34
C THR A 119 -8.58 0.29 9.98
N GLU A 120 -9.11 -0.45 10.94
CA GLU A 120 -9.68 -1.78 10.68
C GLU A 120 -10.81 -1.71 9.63
N ALA A 121 -10.84 -2.69 8.71
CA ALA A 121 -11.89 -2.93 7.72
C ALA A 121 -12.12 -1.87 6.62
N ALA A 122 -11.05 -1.25 6.09
CA ALA A 122 -11.20 -0.37 4.93
C ALA A 122 -11.23 -1.14 3.60
N ASP A 123 -12.20 -0.78 2.75
CA ASP A 123 -12.13 -1.06 1.33
C ASP A 123 -10.91 -0.34 0.74
N LEU A 124 -9.89 -1.11 0.37
CA LEU A 124 -8.75 -0.64 -0.40
C LEU A 124 -8.79 -1.25 -1.79
N THR A 125 -8.35 -0.50 -2.79
CA THR A 125 -8.07 -0.99 -4.13
C THR A 125 -6.63 -0.64 -4.46
N CYS A 126 -5.85 -1.62 -4.89
CA CYS A 126 -4.54 -1.40 -5.50
C CYS A 126 -4.65 -1.60 -7.01
N GLU A 127 -3.83 -0.87 -7.76
CA GLU A 127 -3.74 -0.99 -9.22
C GLU A 127 -2.28 -0.75 -9.66
N ILE A 128 -1.82 -1.56 -10.61
CA ILE A 128 -0.52 -1.41 -11.26
C ILE A 128 -0.77 -1.10 -12.74
N PHE A 129 -0.13 -0.06 -13.25
CA PHE A 129 -0.14 0.30 -14.66
C PHE A 129 1.29 0.30 -15.22
N ILE A 130 1.48 -0.27 -16.41
CA ILE A 130 2.71 -0.23 -17.18
C ILE A 130 2.45 0.54 -18.47
N ASP A 131 3.18 1.64 -18.68
CA ASP A 131 3.03 2.53 -19.83
C ASP A 131 1.57 2.99 -20.04
N GLY A 132 0.86 3.25 -18.93
CA GLY A 132 -0.55 3.65 -18.92
C GLY A 132 -1.56 2.51 -19.05
N THR A 133 -1.13 1.27 -19.27
CA THR A 133 -2.01 0.10 -19.35
C THR A 133 -2.15 -0.55 -17.98
N SER A 134 -3.38 -0.74 -17.49
CA SER A 134 -3.63 -1.50 -16.25
C SER A 134 -3.24 -2.95 -16.45
N VAL A 135 -2.29 -3.45 -15.66
CA VAL A 135 -1.80 -4.83 -15.75
C VAL A 135 -2.27 -5.70 -14.59
N ASP A 136 -2.58 -5.09 -13.45
CA ASP A 136 -3.17 -5.79 -12.31
C ASP A 136 -4.03 -4.86 -11.45
N THR A 137 -5.07 -5.43 -10.84
CA THR A 137 -6.00 -4.72 -9.96
C THR A 137 -6.56 -5.69 -8.93
N ALA A 138 -6.42 -5.34 -7.65
CA ALA A 138 -6.97 -6.11 -6.57
C ALA A 138 -7.64 -5.21 -5.54
N LYS A 139 -8.63 -5.78 -4.84
CA LYS A 139 -9.36 -5.11 -3.78
C LYS A 139 -9.16 -5.85 -2.47
N ALA A 140 -8.98 -5.11 -1.39
CA ALA A 140 -9.17 -5.64 -0.07
C ALA A 140 -10.66 -6.01 0.07
N GLY A 141 -10.92 -7.20 0.60
CA GLY A 141 -12.26 -7.60 1.01
C GLY A 141 -12.34 -7.65 2.54
N GLU A 142 -13.56 -7.79 3.09
CA GLU A 142 -13.76 -7.99 4.54
C GLU A 142 -12.90 -9.14 5.09
N ALA A 143 -12.71 -10.20 4.28
CA ALA A 143 -11.90 -11.36 4.65
C ALA A 143 -10.38 -11.10 4.64
N SER A 144 -9.88 -10.05 3.97
CA SER A 144 -8.44 -9.73 3.90
C SER A 144 -7.99 -8.75 4.98
N GLY A 145 -8.88 -8.34 5.90
CA GLY A 145 -8.54 -7.48 7.03
C GLY A 145 -8.09 -6.08 6.63
N GLY A 146 -8.54 -5.56 5.48
CA GLY A 146 -8.15 -4.24 4.98
C GLY A 146 -6.79 -4.20 4.29
N VAL A 147 -6.33 -5.35 3.76
CA VAL A 147 -5.11 -5.45 2.95
C VAL A 147 -5.48 -5.71 1.48
N ALA A 148 -4.95 -4.88 0.58
CA ALA A 148 -5.02 -5.05 -0.87
C ALA A 148 -3.61 -5.30 -1.41
N GLY A 149 -3.44 -6.35 -2.22
CA GLY A 149 -2.15 -6.72 -2.80
C GLY A 149 -2.27 -6.94 -4.31
N CYS A 150 -1.40 -6.31 -5.07
CA CYS A 150 -1.31 -6.38 -6.52
C CYS A 150 0.08 -6.84 -6.92
N GLU A 151 0.17 -7.63 -7.97
CA GLU A 151 1.43 -8.15 -8.48
C GLU A 151 1.41 -8.26 -10.00
N TRP A 152 2.52 -7.85 -10.62
CA TRP A 152 2.76 -8.02 -12.03
C TRP A 152 4.12 -8.67 -12.26
N ASN A 153 4.12 -9.72 -13.10
CA ASN A 153 5.32 -10.42 -13.55
C ASN A 153 5.48 -10.18 -15.05
N GLY A 154 6.62 -9.61 -15.47
CA GLY A 154 6.86 -9.20 -16.86
C GLY A 154 7.00 -10.34 -17.87
N LYS A 155 6.81 -11.60 -17.45
CA LYS A 155 6.84 -12.78 -18.34
C LYS A 155 5.49 -13.10 -18.98
N ASP A 156 4.42 -12.43 -18.56
CA ASP A 156 3.05 -12.75 -19.00
C ASP A 156 2.58 -11.92 -20.22
N ASN A 157 3.49 -11.17 -20.88
CA ASN A 157 3.21 -10.37 -22.09
C ASN A 157 4.06 -10.82 -23.28
#